data_AF-O23495-F1
#
_entry.id   AF-O23495-F1
#
_cell.length_a   1.000
_cell.length_b   1.000
_cell.length_c   1.000
_cell.angle_alpha   90.00
_cell.angle_beta   90.00
_cell.angle_gamma   90.00
#
_symmetry.space_group_name_H-M   'P 1'
#
loop_
_entity.id
_entity.type
_entity.pdbx_description
1 polymer ?
#
loop_
_entity_poly.entity_id
_entity_poly.type
_entity_poly.pdbx_seq_one_letter_code
_entity_poly.pdbx_strand_id
1 'polypeptide(L)'
;MDDGEGMETAAAELERLQIEILHKISILESSFLPQNSSAAPSPSLPVDENETVTRLSTILQSGGVNDFCFKRVATDYYDWPLESRRDVLGASSVDHLCKSIVLVLQLLYN
;
A
#
# COMPACT_ATOMS: atom_id res chain seq x y z
N MET A 1 -33.05 -18.99 17.35
CA MET A 1 -32.45 -19.18 16.02
C MET A 1 -32.91 -17.99 15.20
N ASP A 2 -32.26 -16.85 15.43
CA ASP A 2 -32.58 -15.55 14.80
C ASP A 2 -31.28 -14.72 14.57
N ASP A 3 -30.12 -15.35 14.75
CA ASP A 3 -28.83 -14.64 14.86
C ASP A 3 -28.11 -14.54 13.49
N GLY A 4 -28.61 -15.22 12.46
CA GLY A 4 -27.99 -15.29 11.13
C GLY A 4 -28.34 -14.12 10.21
N GLU A 5 -29.58 -13.66 10.23
CA GLU A 5 -30.07 -12.58 9.34
C GLU A 5 -29.52 -11.20 9.76
N GLY A 6 -29.33 -10.98 11.07
CA GLY A 6 -28.66 -9.78 11.58
C GLY A 6 -27.18 -9.69 11.21
N MET A 7 -26.48 -10.82 11.09
CA MET A 7 -25.06 -10.85 10.71
C MET A 7 -24.87 -10.61 9.21
N GLU A 8 -25.77 -11.14 8.38
CA GLU A 8 -25.77 -10.94 6.93
C GLU A 8 -26.08 -9.48 6.54
N THR A 9 -27.06 -8.86 7.20
CA THR A 9 -27.38 -7.44 7.00
C THR A 9 -26.24 -6.51 7.44
N ALA A 10 -25.59 -6.82 8.57
CA ALA A 10 -24.41 -6.09 9.03
C ALA A 10 -23.23 -6.21 8.05
N ALA A 11 -23.03 -7.39 7.46
CA ALA A 11 -21.99 -7.62 6.45
C ALA A 11 -22.27 -6.83 5.17
N ALA A 12 -23.52 -6.82 4.70
CA ALA A 12 -23.91 -6.06 3.50
C ALA A 12 -23.75 -4.54 3.68
N GLU A 13 -24.11 -4.00 4.86
CA GLU A 13 -23.91 -2.58 5.15
C GLU A 13 -22.41 -2.23 5.24
N LEU A 14 -21.59 -3.13 5.81
CA LEU A 14 -20.14 -2.95 5.84
C LEU A 14 -19.54 -2.93 4.43
N GLU A 15 -19.95 -3.85 3.56
CA GLU A 15 -19.50 -3.89 2.16
C GLU A 15 -19.87 -2.61 1.42
N ARG A 16 -21.11 -2.12 1.58
CA ARG A 16 -21.57 -0.86 1.00
C ARG A 16 -20.70 0.32 1.46
N LEU A 17 -20.42 0.42 2.76
CA LEU A 17 -19.58 1.48 3.31
C LEU A 17 -18.13 1.39 2.79
N GLN A 18 -17.58 0.19 2.67
CA GLN A 18 -16.23 -0.01 2.11
C GLN A 18 -16.15 0.45 0.65
N ILE A 19 -17.15 0.11 -0.17
CA ILE A 19 -17.23 0.57 -1.57
C ILE A 19 -17.30 2.11 -1.62
N GLU A 20 -18.11 2.73 -0.77
CA GLU A 20 -18.25 4.19 -0.72
C GLU A 20 -16.95 4.88 -0.31
N ILE A 21 -16.23 4.34 0.68
CA ILE A 21 -14.93 4.85 1.14
C ILE A 21 -13.90 4.75 0.01
N LEU A 22 -13.81 3.60 -0.66
CA LEU A 22 -12.89 3.41 -1.79
C LEU A 22 -13.19 4.39 -2.94
N HIS A 23 -14.46 4.62 -3.25
CA HIS A 23 -14.85 5.60 -4.27
C HIS A 23 -14.44 7.04 -3.88
N LYS A 24 -14.63 7.43 -2.61
CA LYS A 24 -14.20 8.74 -2.09
C LYS A 24 -12.68 8.90 -2.14
N ILE A 25 -11.93 7.85 -1.79
CA ILE A 25 -10.46 7.84 -1.87
C ILE A 25 -10.02 8.03 -3.33
N SER A 26 -10.61 7.28 -4.27
CA SER A 26 -10.30 7.40 -5.71
C SER A 26 -10.49 8.83 -6.24
N ILE A 27 -11.57 9.51 -5.85
CA ILE A 27 -11.82 10.91 -6.21
C ILE A 27 -10.72 11.82 -5.63
N LEU A 28 -10.38 11.64 -4.35
CA LEU A 28 -9.36 12.45 -3.70
C LEU A 28 -7.99 12.23 -4.34
N GLU A 29 -7.59 10.98 -4.57
CA GLU A 29 -6.35 10.64 -5.26
C GLU A 29 -6.27 11.30 -6.64
N SER A 30 -7.37 11.30 -7.41
CA SER A 30 -7.42 11.99 -8.71
C SER A 30 -7.27 13.51 -8.62
N SER A 31 -7.65 14.11 -7.49
CA SER A 31 -7.57 15.55 -7.24
C SER A 31 -6.19 15.99 -6.73
N PHE A 32 -5.49 15.10 -6.01
CA PHE A 32 -4.21 15.39 -5.36
C PHE A 32 -3.01 14.79 -6.07
N LEU A 33 -3.20 13.85 -7.01
CA LEU A 33 -2.11 13.38 -7.85
C LEU A 33 -1.67 14.53 -8.77
N PRO A 34 -0.38 14.92 -8.73
CA PRO A 34 0.17 15.81 -9.74
C PRO A 34 -0.14 15.22 -11.11
N GLN A 35 -0.64 16.05 -12.04
CA GLN A 35 -0.65 15.71 -13.47
C GLN A 35 0.80 15.58 -13.94
N ASN A 36 1.48 14.49 -13.57
CA ASN A 36 2.72 14.09 -14.19
C ASN A 36 2.36 13.52 -15.57
N SER A 37 2.03 14.45 -16.47
CA SER A 37 1.89 14.18 -17.88
C SER A 37 3.19 13.55 -18.37
N SER A 38 3.06 12.40 -19.02
CA SER A 38 4.08 11.56 -19.65
C SER A 38 4.84 10.58 -18.75
N ALA A 39 4.28 9.38 -18.57
CA ALA A 39 4.68 8.21 -19.37
C ALA A 39 3.83 6.99 -18.96
N ALA A 40 3.11 6.40 -19.91
CA ALA A 40 2.38 5.16 -19.69
C ALA A 40 3.37 4.02 -19.35
N PRO A 41 3.13 3.21 -18.29
CA PRO A 41 3.89 1.99 -18.10
C PRO A 41 3.46 0.98 -19.17
N SER A 42 4.33 0.80 -20.16
CA SER A 42 4.21 -0.28 -21.13
C SER A 42 4.41 -1.62 -20.42
N PRO A 43 3.72 -2.71 -20.84
CA PRO A 43 3.81 -3.98 -20.14
C PRO A 43 5.17 -4.64 -20.41
N SER A 44 5.73 -5.22 -19.36
CA SER A 44 6.80 -6.24 -19.34
C SER A 44 8.21 -5.83 -19.81
N LEU A 45 8.97 -5.23 -18.91
CA LEU A 45 10.42 -5.43 -18.79
C LEU A 45 10.76 -5.57 -17.29
N PRO A 46 11.84 -6.28 -16.91
CA PRO A 46 12.28 -6.29 -15.51
C PRO A 46 12.54 -4.83 -15.12
N VAL A 47 11.70 -4.29 -14.23
CA VAL A 47 11.86 -2.94 -13.71
C VAL A 47 13.25 -2.89 -13.12
N ASP A 48 14.12 -2.06 -13.71
CA ASP A 48 15.44 -1.81 -13.17
C ASP A 48 15.26 -1.34 -11.72
N GLU A 49 15.87 -2.03 -10.76
CA GLU A 49 15.66 -1.74 -9.34
C GLU A 49 16.03 -0.29 -8.99
N ASN A 50 16.95 0.28 -9.77
CA ASN A 50 17.34 1.68 -9.67
C ASN A 50 16.21 2.64 -10.11
N GLU A 51 15.37 2.25 -11.05
CA GLU A 51 14.20 3.03 -11.49
C GLU A 51 13.16 3.16 -10.37
N THR A 52 12.89 2.07 -9.64
CA THR A 52 11.92 2.10 -8.53
C THR A 52 12.39 3.03 -7.41
N VAL A 53 13.66 2.92 -7.00
CA VAL A 53 14.26 3.81 -5.99
C VAL A 53 14.22 5.27 -6.43
N THR A 54 14.56 5.54 -7.70
CA THR A 54 14.52 6.90 -8.28
C THR A 54 13.10 7.45 -8.25
N ARG A 55 12.12 6.67 -8.72
CA ARG A 55 10.70 7.08 -8.74
C ARG A 55 10.19 7.37 -7.33
N LEU A 56 10.45 6.50 -6.35
CA LEU A 56 10.02 6.72 -4.97
C LEU A 56 10.71 7.93 -4.34
N SER A 57 12.00 8.15 -4.63
CA SER A 57 12.74 9.32 -4.16
C SER A 57 12.08 10.62 -4.65
N THR A 58 11.75 10.70 -5.94
CA THR A 58 11.08 11.87 -6.53
C THR A 58 9.71 12.11 -5.89
N ILE A 59 8.93 11.06 -5.63
CA ILE A 59 7.62 11.17 -4.96
C ILE A 59 7.79 11.74 -3.55
N LEU A 60 8.71 11.20 -2.75
CA LEU A 60 8.96 11.67 -1.38
C LEU A 60 9.42 13.15 -1.36
N GLN A 61 10.37 13.51 -2.21
CA GLN A 61 10.90 14.87 -2.30
C GLN A 61 9.84 15.88 -2.75
N SER A 62 9.02 15.54 -3.76
CA SER A 62 7.91 16.40 -4.20
C SER A 62 6.83 16.56 -3.13
N GLY A 63 6.68 15.59 -2.23
CA GLY A 63 5.85 15.68 -1.03
C GLY A 63 6.50 16.41 0.15
N GLY A 64 7.70 16.98 -0.02
CA GLY A 64 8.42 17.72 1.03
C GLY A 64 9.20 16.84 2.01
N VAL A 65 9.29 15.54 1.79
CA VAL A 65 10.10 14.61 2.59
C VAL A 65 11.51 14.60 2.03
N ASN A 66 12.41 15.32 2.67
CA ASN A 66 13.80 15.50 2.21
C ASN A 66 14.82 14.61 2.94
N ASP A 67 14.45 14.04 4.08
CA ASP A 67 15.31 13.17 4.88
C ASP A 67 14.73 11.75 4.92
N PHE A 68 15.30 10.87 4.10
CA PHE A 68 14.92 9.46 4.02
C PHE A 68 16.09 8.61 3.49
N CYS A 69 16.09 7.32 3.79
CA CYS A 69 17.01 6.36 3.22
C CYS A 69 16.30 5.07 2.82
N PHE A 70 16.68 4.52 1.66
CA PHE A 70 16.23 3.20 1.26
C PHE A 70 17.22 2.14 1.73
N LYS A 71 16.71 1.10 2.40
CA LYS A 71 17.51 -0.04 2.87
C LYS A 71 17.03 -1.33 2.22
N ARG A 72 17.97 -2.08 1.65
CA ARG A 72 17.73 -3.46 1.21
C ARG A 72 17.89 -4.40 2.40
N VAL A 73 17.02 -5.40 2.48
CA VAL A 73 17.03 -6.45 3.50
C VAL A 73 17.08 -7.81 2.80
N ALA A 74 17.39 -8.87 3.56
CA ALA A 74 17.43 -10.22 3.03
C ALA A 74 16.03 -10.68 2.58
N THR A 75 15.97 -11.64 1.64
CA THR A 75 14.70 -12.13 1.06
C THR A 75 13.78 -12.76 2.11
N ASP A 76 14.35 -13.35 3.16
CA ASP A 76 13.67 -13.98 4.29
C ASP A 76 13.30 -12.98 5.42
N TYR A 77 13.45 -11.67 5.18
CA TYR A 77 13.18 -10.62 6.17
C TYR A 77 11.83 -10.74 6.90
N TYR A 78 10.77 -11.16 6.19
CA TYR A 78 9.44 -11.30 6.77
C TYR A 78 9.25 -12.58 7.62
N ASP A 79 10.24 -13.47 7.67
CA ASP A 79 10.25 -14.65 8.54
C ASP A 79 10.94 -14.37 9.88
N TRP A 80 11.64 -13.24 10.00
CA TRP A 80 12.39 -12.89 11.20
C TRP A 80 11.47 -12.42 12.35
N PRO A 81 11.90 -12.53 13.63
CA PRO A 81 11.24 -11.85 14.75
C PRO A 81 11.14 -10.33 14.54
N LEU A 82 10.10 -9.70 15.10
CA LEU A 82 9.85 -8.26 14.92
C LEU A 82 11.00 -7.40 15.45
N GLU A 83 11.65 -7.83 16.53
CA GLU A 83 12.78 -7.14 17.14
C GLU A 83 13.97 -7.11 16.17
N SER A 84 14.25 -8.22 15.49
CA SER A 84 15.31 -8.28 14.47
C SER A 84 15.01 -7.37 13.28
N ARG A 85 13.72 -7.24 12.90
CA ARG A 85 13.29 -6.31 11.84
C ARG A 85 13.45 -4.85 12.25
N ARG A 86 13.09 -4.51 13.50
CA ARG A 86 13.32 -3.19 14.08
C ARG A 86 14.81 -2.85 14.03
N ASP A 87 15.66 -3.76 14.49
CA ASP A 87 17.10 -3.54 14.59
C ASP A 87 17.75 -3.37 13.21
N VAL A 88 17.38 -4.20 12.23
CA VAL A 88 17.93 -4.07 10.87
C VAL A 88 17.45 -2.80 10.19
N LEU A 89 16.23 -2.32 10.44
CA LEU A 89 15.73 -1.07 9.85
C LEU A 89 16.12 0.18 10.66
N GLY A 90 16.65 0.03 11.87
CA GLY A 90 16.95 1.17 12.75
C GLY A 90 15.70 1.89 13.27
N ALA A 91 14.58 1.18 13.40
CA ALA A 91 13.34 1.75 13.94
C ALA A 91 13.43 1.93 15.46
N SER A 92 12.74 2.93 16.01
CA SER A 92 12.75 3.23 17.45
C SER A 92 12.02 2.18 18.30
N SER A 93 10.93 1.61 17.78
CA SER A 93 10.21 0.47 18.37
C SER A 93 9.62 -0.43 17.28
N VAL A 94 9.12 -1.61 17.67
CA VAL A 94 8.44 -2.52 16.74
C VAL A 94 7.15 -1.93 16.18
N ASP A 95 6.50 -1.01 16.91
CA ASP A 95 5.26 -0.34 16.48
C ASP A 95 5.49 0.65 15.33
N HIS A 96 6.75 1.05 15.10
CA HIS A 96 7.13 1.92 13.97
C HIS A 96 7.39 1.13 12.67
N LEU A 97 7.23 -0.20 12.70
CA LEU A 97 7.34 -1.04 11.51
C LEU A 97 6.03 -1.02 10.73
N CYS A 98 6.04 -0.37 9.56
CA CYS A 98 4.91 -0.34 8.64
C CYS A 98 5.11 -1.32 7.48
N LYS A 99 4.00 -1.86 6.94
CA LYS A 99 4.00 -2.69 5.74
C LYS A 99 2.85 -2.27 4.82
N SER A 100 3.16 -2.06 3.54
CA SER A 100 2.14 -1.98 2.50
C SER A 100 1.81 -3.39 2.02
N ILE A 101 0.53 -3.78 2.08
CA ILE A 101 0.03 -5.06 1.57
C ILE A 101 -0.85 -4.77 0.36
N VAL A 102 -0.53 -5.40 -0.77
CA VAL A 102 -1.39 -5.36 -1.97
C VAL A 102 -2.38 -6.51 -1.88
N LEU A 103 -3.67 -6.17 -1.87
CA LEU A 103 -4.78 -7.12 -1.92
C LEU A 103 -5.38 -7.08 -3.33
N VAL A 104 -5.58 -8.25 -3.93
CA VAL A 104 -6.23 -8.36 -5.25
C VAL A 104 -7.65 -8.87 -5.02
N LEU A 105 -8.64 -8.02 -5.30
CA LEU A 105 -10.04 -8.42 -5.24
C LEU A 105 -10.38 -9.22 -6.51
N GLN A 106 -10.60 -10.52 -6.37
CA GLN A 106 -11.03 -11.36 -7.49
C GLN A 106 -12.57 -11.41 -7.48
N LEU A 107 -13.19 -10.52 -8.26
CA LEU A 107 -14.62 -10.58 -8.50
C LEU A 107 -14.92 -11.84 -9.33
N LEU A 108 -15.56 -12.81 -8.69
CA LEU A 108 -16.17 -13.93 -9.39
C LEU A 108 -17.36 -13.38 -10.18
N TYR A 109 -17.18 -13.17 -11.47
CA TYR A 109 -18.28 -13.05 -12.41
C TYR A 109 -19.05 -14.38 -12.38
N ASN A 110 -20.29 -14.36 -11.86
CA ASN A 110 -21.31 -15.38 -12.12
C ASN A 110 -22.17 -14.94 -13.31
#